data_AF-A0AAE0C5T0-F1
#
_entry.id   AF-A0AAE0C5T0-F1
#
_cell.length_a   1.000
_cell.length_b   1.000
_cell.length_c   1.000
_cell.angle_alpha   90.00
_cell.angle_beta   90.00
_cell.angle_gamma   90.00
#
_symmetry.space_group_name_H-M   'P 1'
#
loop_
_entity.id
_entity.type
_entity.pdbx_description
1 polymer ?
#
loop_
_entity_poly.entity_id
_entity_poly.type
_entity_poly.pdbx_seq_one_letter_code
_entity_poly.pdbx_strand_id
1 'polypeptide(L)'
;MEFPVRHVEIPGRGRALVAARDIRPGETILNEPPTLIYVTDDSKGSVCAQCLRVLSGDRISESACCSCGTDIHQTRNESPRALRLLLGVLQQRRRALVQQRRSYLS
;
A
#
# COMPACT_ATOMS: atom_id res chain seq x y z
N MET A 1 -8.25 -14.38 -22.30
CA MET A 1 -8.81 -13.09 -21.85
C MET A 1 -7.66 -12.11 -21.80
N GLU A 2 -7.68 -11.10 -22.67
CA GLU A 2 -6.59 -10.12 -22.75
C GLU A 2 -6.77 -9.05 -21.67
N PHE A 3 -5.69 -8.71 -20.96
CA PHE A 3 -5.69 -7.70 -19.93
C PHE A 3 -5.96 -6.32 -20.56
N PRO A 4 -6.74 -5.41 -19.94
CA PRO A 4 -7.15 -4.15 -20.58
C PRO A 4 -5.98 -3.18 -20.83
N VAL A 5 -4.83 -3.42 -20.20
CA VAL A 5 -3.63 -2.59 -20.34
C VAL A 5 -2.40 -3.44 -20.65
N ARG A 6 -1.38 -2.81 -21.23
CA ARG A 6 -0.05 -3.39 -21.44
C ARG A 6 1.04 -2.39 -21.06
N HIS A 7 2.20 -2.91 -20.72
CA HIS A 7 3.38 -2.10 -20.43
C HIS A 7 4.06 -1.64 -21.72
N VAL A 8 4.50 -0.39 -21.74
CA VAL A 8 5.34 0.18 -22.80
C VAL A 8 6.37 1.12 -22.21
N GLU A 9 7.45 1.39 -22.95
CA GLU A 9 8.30 2.54 -22.69
C GLU A 9 7.90 3.70 -23.59
N ILE A 10 7.70 4.88 -23.01
CA ILE A 10 7.39 6.11 -23.74
C ILE A 10 8.63 7.00 -23.72
N PRO A 11 9.19 7.38 -24.88
CA PRO A 11 10.34 8.27 -24.96
C PRO A 11 10.12 9.56 -24.15
N GLY A 12 11.07 9.89 -23.27
CA GLY A 12 11.00 11.06 -22.39
C GLY A 12 10.05 10.93 -21.17
N ARG A 13 9.34 9.80 -21.01
CA ARG A 13 8.43 9.55 -19.88
C ARG A 13 8.69 8.24 -19.12
N GLY A 14 9.49 7.34 -19.68
CA GLY A 14 9.82 6.06 -19.06
C GLY A 14 8.70 5.03 -19.20
N ARG A 15 8.56 4.15 -18.19
CA ARG A 15 7.58 3.05 -18.20
C ARG A 15 6.15 3.56 -18.01
N ALA A 16 5.23 3.06 -18.83
CA ALA A 16 3.82 3.41 -18.77
C ALA A 16 2.92 2.18 -18.99
N LEU A 17 1.65 2.34 -18.60
CA LEU A 17 0.56 1.46 -18.98
C LEU A 17 -0.26 2.14 -20.07
N VAL A 18 -0.54 1.43 -21.16
CA VAL A 18 -1.42 1.89 -22.25
C VAL A 18 -2.54 0.89 -22.47
N ALA A 19 -3.68 1.34 -22.98
CA ALA A 19 -4.79 0.45 -23.33
C ALA A 19 -4.34 -0.60 -24.36
N ALA A 20 -4.71 -1.86 -24.13
CA ALA A 20 -4.45 -2.98 -25.05
C ALA A 20 -5.63 -3.23 -26.01
N ARG A 21 -6.81 -2.69 -25.67
CA ARG A 21 -8.06 -2.78 -26.42
C ARG A 21 -8.97 -1.60 -26.08
N ASP A 22 -10.12 -1.52 -26.72
CA ASP A 22 -11.17 -0.56 -26.34
C ASP A 22 -11.66 -0.81 -24.91
N ILE A 23 -11.81 0.27 -24.14
CA ILE A 23 -12.27 0.28 -22.75
C ILE A 23 -13.61 1.01 -22.71
N ARG A 24 -14.64 0.38 -22.16
CA ARG A 24 -15.98 0.97 -22.09
C ARG A 24 -16.11 1.94 -20.90
N PRO A 25 -17.00 2.95 -20.98
CA PRO A 25 -17.31 3.78 -19.83
C PRO A 25 -17.77 2.93 -18.63
N GLY A 26 -17.21 3.22 -17.46
CA GLY A 26 -17.50 2.49 -16.21
C GLY A 26 -16.75 1.16 -16.04
N GLU A 27 -15.94 0.75 -17.01
CA GLU A 27 -15.14 -0.47 -16.90
C GLU A 27 -13.98 -0.33 -15.90
N THR A 28 -13.77 -1.33 -15.05
CA THR A 28 -12.61 -1.39 -14.15
C THR A 28 -11.36 -1.80 -14.93
N ILE A 29 -10.41 -0.86 -15.08
CA ILE A 29 -9.14 -1.08 -15.79
C ILE A 29 -8.13 -1.84 -14.91
N LEU A 30 -8.03 -1.46 -13.65
CA LEU A 30 -7.10 -2.04 -12.68
C LEU A 30 -7.80 -2.14 -11.32
N ASN A 31 -7.68 -3.30 -10.69
CA ASN A 31 -8.07 -3.52 -9.31
C ASN A 31 -6.88 -4.11 -8.56
N GLU A 32 -6.21 -3.29 -7.76
CA GLU A 32 -5.02 -3.69 -7.01
C GLU A 32 -5.24 -3.45 -5.51
N PRO A 33 -5.12 -4.49 -4.66
CA PRO A 33 -5.18 -4.30 -3.22
C PRO A 33 -3.94 -3.53 -2.75
N PRO A 34 -4.08 -2.65 -1.73
CA PRO A 34 -2.94 -1.89 -1.23
C PRO A 34 -1.86 -2.83 -0.68
N THR A 35 -0.60 -2.53 -1.01
CA THR A 35 0.54 -3.27 -0.47
C THR A 35 0.73 -3.01 1.04
N LEU A 36 0.51 -1.76 1.45
CA LEU A 36 0.54 -1.31 2.83
C LEU A 36 -0.50 -0.20 2.97
N ILE A 37 -1.27 -0.25 4.04
CA ILE A 37 -2.25 0.77 4.37
C ILE A 37 -2.27 0.96 5.89
N TYR A 38 -2.45 2.20 6.32
CA TYR A 38 -2.56 2.55 7.72
C TYR A 38 -3.37 3.84 7.86
N VAL A 39 -3.88 4.06 9.06
CA VAL A 39 -4.63 5.28 9.41
C VAL A 39 -3.69 6.39 9.80
N THR A 40 -3.97 7.61 9.34
CA THR A 40 -3.26 8.81 9.79
C THR A 40 -3.56 9.09 11.26
N ASP A 41 -2.68 9.84 11.92
CA ASP A 41 -2.87 10.20 13.33
C ASP A 41 -4.20 10.95 13.56
N ASP A 42 -4.55 11.88 12.67
CA ASP A 42 -5.79 12.67 12.75
C ASP A 42 -7.06 11.83 12.57
N SER A 43 -6.95 10.67 11.92
CA SER A 43 -8.07 9.75 11.67
C SER A 43 -8.15 8.63 12.72
N LYS A 44 -7.23 8.58 13.69
CA LYS A 44 -7.29 7.59 14.76
C LYS A 44 -8.56 7.78 15.58
N GLY A 45 -9.26 6.67 15.83
CA GLY A 45 -10.51 6.67 16.59
C GLY A 45 -11.77 7.06 15.77
N SER A 46 -11.62 7.60 14.56
CA SER A 46 -12.75 7.93 13.68
C SER A 46 -12.89 7.00 12.47
N VAL A 47 -11.89 6.16 12.17
CA VAL A 47 -11.94 5.16 11.09
C VAL A 47 -11.37 3.82 11.54
N CYS A 48 -11.84 2.73 10.92
CA CYS A 48 -11.29 1.39 11.16
C CYS A 48 -9.92 1.21 10.48
N ALA A 49 -8.91 0.78 11.24
CA ALA A 49 -7.56 0.56 10.71
C ALA A 49 -7.45 -0.52 9.61
N GLN A 50 -8.42 -1.43 9.52
CA GLN A 50 -8.41 -2.55 8.57
C GLN A 50 -9.17 -2.23 7.27
N CYS A 51 -10.39 -1.70 7.37
CA CYS A 51 -11.26 -1.46 6.21
C CYS A 51 -11.37 0.01 5.81
N LEU A 52 -10.75 0.93 6.57
CA LEU A 52 -10.78 2.38 6.41
C LEU A 52 -12.18 3.01 6.38
N ARG A 53 -13.23 2.28 6.77
CA ARG A 53 -14.57 2.86 6.90
C ARG A 53 -14.63 3.79 8.10
N VAL A 54 -15.36 4.88 7.93
CA VAL A 54 -15.68 5.84 8.99
C VAL A 54 -16.53 5.15 10.06
N LEU A 55 -16.13 5.31 11.31
CA LEU A 55 -16.90 4.86 12.47
C LEU A 55 -17.93 5.95 12.79
N SER A 56 -19.21 5.66 12.62
CA SER A 56 -20.30 6.59 12.92
C SER A 56 -20.89 6.34 14.31
N GLY A 57 -20.95 7.37 15.17
CA GLY A 57 -21.68 7.37 16.45
C GLY A 57 -21.10 6.47 17.55
N ASP A 58 -21.94 6.10 18.55
CA ASP A 58 -21.65 5.31 19.78
C ASP A 58 -20.84 4.01 19.59
N ARG A 59 -20.57 3.60 18.35
CA ARG A 59 -19.76 2.43 17.96
C ARG A 59 -18.27 2.58 18.23
N ILE A 60 -17.81 3.72 18.75
CA ILE A 60 -16.44 3.90 19.24
C ILE A 60 -16.20 3.09 20.53
N SER A 61 -17.27 2.74 21.28
CA SER A 61 -17.15 1.88 22.46
C SER A 61 -17.09 0.38 22.14
N GLU A 62 -17.30 -0.01 20.88
CA GLU A 62 -17.22 -1.41 20.46
C GLU A 62 -15.77 -1.76 20.13
N SER A 63 -15.26 -2.82 20.72
CA SER A 63 -13.92 -3.35 20.40
C SER A 63 -13.82 -3.95 18.99
N ALA A 64 -14.87 -3.88 18.17
CA ALA A 64 -14.92 -4.47 16.83
C ALA A 64 -15.73 -3.61 15.84
N CYS A 65 -15.24 -3.52 14.61
CA CYS A 65 -15.91 -2.81 13.54
C CYS A 65 -17.11 -3.62 13.03
N CYS A 66 -18.34 -3.13 13.17
CA CYS A 66 -19.57 -3.72 12.64
C CYS A 66 -19.52 -4.09 11.13
N SER A 67 -18.62 -3.44 10.37
CA SER A 67 -18.51 -3.59 8.92
C SER A 67 -17.60 -4.73 8.45
N CYS A 68 -16.54 -5.03 9.19
CA CYS A 68 -15.54 -6.03 8.82
C CYS A 68 -15.21 -7.01 9.96
N GLY A 69 -15.83 -6.85 11.13
CA GLY A 69 -15.70 -7.73 12.30
C GLY A 69 -14.35 -7.67 13.01
N THR A 70 -13.41 -6.83 12.56
CA THR A 70 -12.06 -6.71 13.15
C THR A 70 -12.01 -5.61 14.19
N ASP A 71 -11.10 -5.78 15.15
CA ASP A 71 -10.88 -4.80 16.20
C ASP A 71 -10.53 -3.41 15.61
N ILE A 72 -11.22 -2.38 16.09
CA ILE A 72 -11.09 -0.99 15.61
C ILE A 72 -9.72 -0.40 15.99
N HIS A 73 -9.11 -0.88 17.07
CA HIS A 73 -7.82 -0.44 17.60
C HIS A 73 -6.67 -1.36 17.19
N GLN A 74 -6.96 -2.59 16.74
CA GLN A 74 -5.92 -3.39 16.08
C GLN A 74 -5.60 -2.79 14.73
N THR A 75 -4.62 -1.88 14.75
CA THR A 75 -3.59 -1.92 13.72
C THR A 75 -2.98 -3.32 13.81
N ARG A 76 -3.48 -4.28 13.03
CA ARG A 76 -2.65 -5.43 12.68
C ARG A 76 -1.45 -4.87 11.93
N ASN A 77 -0.45 -4.44 12.69
CA ASN A 77 0.93 -4.13 12.30
C ASN A 77 1.65 -5.37 11.77
N GLU A 78 0.92 -6.42 11.44
CA GLU A 78 1.41 -7.62 10.79
C GLU A 78 0.79 -7.66 9.39
N SER A 79 1.14 -6.68 8.56
CA SER A 79 1.44 -7.02 7.19
C SER A 79 2.88 -7.54 7.20
N PRO A 80 3.11 -8.87 7.19
CA PRO A 80 4.47 -9.40 7.00
C PRO A 80 5.13 -8.80 5.75
N ARG A 81 4.35 -8.33 4.77
CA ARG A 81 4.85 -7.62 3.58
C ARG A 81 5.40 -6.24 3.91
N ALA A 82 4.72 -5.44 4.73
CA ALA A 82 5.18 -4.11 5.13
C ALA A 82 6.45 -4.18 5.97
N LEU A 83 6.50 -5.10 6.94
CA LEU A 83 7.71 -5.35 7.72
C LEU A 83 8.84 -5.87 6.83
N ARG A 84 8.57 -6.80 5.90
CA ARG A 84 9.57 -7.28 4.91
C ARG A 84 10.05 -6.17 3.98
N LEU A 85 9.17 -5.26 3.54
CA LEU A 85 9.52 -4.13 2.68
C LEU A 85 10.39 -3.13 3.43
N LEU A 86 9.99 -2.73 4.65
CA LEU A 86 10.78 -1.83 5.49
C LEU A 86 12.15 -2.45 5.83
N LEU A 87 12.18 -3.71 6.25
CA LEU A 87 13.43 -4.43 6.49
C LEU A 87 14.28 -4.53 5.22
N GLY A 88 13.66 -4.79 4.06
CA GLY A 88 14.36 -4.83 2.77
C GLY A 88 15.00 -3.49 2.40
N VAL A 89 14.28 -2.38 2.54
CA VAL A 89 14.79 -1.02 2.30
C VAL A 89 15.92 -0.66 3.27
N LEU A 90 15.76 -0.98 4.56
CA LEU A 90 16.79 -0.73 5.57
C LEU A 90 18.05 -1.58 5.31
N GLN A 91 17.90 -2.83 4.89
CA GLN A 91 19.02 -3.69 4.50
C GLN A 91 19.74 -3.17 3.25
N GLN A 92 19.01 -2.70 2.24
CA GLN A 92 19.61 -2.08 1.05
C GLN A 92 20.41 -0.81 1.41
N ARG A 93 19.84 0.08 2.23
CA ARG A 93 20.55 1.28 2.72
C ARG A 93 21.81 0.92 3.50
N ARG A 94 21.75 -0.09 4.38
CA ARG A 94 22.91 -0.56 5.13
C ARG A 94 24.02 -1.09 4.22
N ARG A 95 23.68 -1.85 3.16
CA ARG A 95 24.66 -2.34 2.18
C ARG A 95 25.33 -1.21 1.40
N ALA A 96 24.55 -0.21 0.97
CA ALA A 96 25.07 0.97 0.29
C ALA A 96 26.07 1.75 1.16
N LEU A 97 25.73 1.97 2.43
CA LEU A 97 26.62 2.66 3.38
C LEU A 97 27.92 1.88 3.65
N VAL A 98 27.85 0.54 3.75
CA VAL A 98 29.04 -0.29 3.92
C VAL A 98 29.95 -0.25 2.69
N GLN A 99 29.38 -0.28 1.48
CA GLN A 99 30.14 -0.13 0.23
C GLN A 99 30.80 1.25 0.14
N GLN A 100 30.06 2.31 0.44
CA GLN A 100 30.56 3.67 0.43
C GLN A 100 31.70 3.88 1.45
N ARG A 101 31.61 3.28 2.65
CA ARG A 101 32.68 3.36 3.65
C ARG A 101 33.94 2.59 3.22
N ARG A 102 33.80 1.48 2.49
CA ARG A 102 34.94 0.74 1.94
C ARG A 102 35.67 1.52 0.86
N SER A 103 34.96 2.25 -0.01
CA SER A 103 35.57 3.09 -1.04
C SER A 103 36.31 4.32 -0.51
N TYR A 104 36.03 4.77 0.73
CA TYR A 104 36.76 5.86 1.38
C TYR A 104 38.01 5.41 2.15
N LEU A 105 38.19 4.10 2.35
CA LEU A 105 39.31 3.51 3.12
C LEU A 105 40.34 2.82 2.22
N SER A 106 40.14 2.89 0.91
CA SER A 106 40.99 2.39 -0.17
C SER A 106 41.50 3.56 -0.99
#